data_AF-A0A7S1DC87-F1
#
_entry.id   AF-A0A7S1DC87-F1
#
_cell.length_a   1.000
_cell.length_b   1.000
_cell.length_c   1.000
_cell.angle_alpha   90.00
_cell.angle_beta   90.00
_cell.angle_gamma   90.00
#
_symmetry.space_group_name_H-M   'P 1'
#
loop_
_entity.id
_entity.type
_entity.pdbx_description
1 polymer ?
#
loop_
_entity_poly.entity_id
_entity_poly.type
_entity_poly.pdbx_seq_one_letter_code
_entity_poly.pdbx_strand_id
1 'polypeptide(L)'
;EKNIFKYIHIVRMIVDKTLRRAETLEDNPLAPLKPERDDYTICSSSKRVRFCNELSISPVLSLSDFSREERESYWFSARQYEIMRLATEITIRAMGSSRTWKDNDGFCSRGLEGRTKQRYQQLMLNRIRANQSVMKTQQRQREQGEVCATAIATAYGEVSRACAEAAHEVGLSDSRDIQAYYKQEEKIKERHQDRTSKGGRRVLRRIFSGIKKSR
;
A
#
# COMPACT_ATOMS: atom_id res chain seq x y z
N GLU A 1 4.66 28.75 -12.76
CA GLU A 1 6.09 28.49 -13.07
C GLU A 1 7.07 28.76 -11.92
N LYS A 2 6.99 29.89 -11.20
CA LYS A 2 7.96 30.24 -10.12
C LYS A 2 8.11 29.21 -8.96
N ASN A 3 7.10 28.37 -8.71
CA ASN A 3 7.17 27.34 -7.64
C ASN A 3 7.95 26.07 -8.03
N ILE A 4 8.07 25.75 -9.32
CA ILE A 4 8.76 24.53 -9.77
C ILE A 4 10.28 24.69 -9.58
N PHE A 5 10.82 25.88 -9.89
CA PHE A 5 12.24 26.18 -9.69
C PHE A 5 12.67 26.12 -8.23
N LYS A 6 11.81 26.53 -7.29
CA LYS A 6 12.08 26.43 -5.84
C LYS A 6 12.18 24.97 -5.38
N TYR A 7 11.34 24.09 -5.92
CA TYR A 7 11.36 22.66 -5.59
C TYR A 7 12.58 21.96 -6.19
N ILE A 8 12.92 22.24 -7.46
CA ILE A 8 14.13 21.71 -8.12
C ILE A 8 15.39 22.13 -7.36
N HIS A 9 15.46 23.38 -6.88
CA HIS A 9 16.59 23.86 -6.10
C HIS A 9 16.73 23.16 -4.74
N ILE A 10 15.63 22.93 -4.03
CA ILE A 10 15.63 22.19 -2.76
C ILE A 10 16.07 20.74 -2.96
N VAL A 11 15.55 20.06 -3.99
CA VAL A 11 15.95 18.67 -4.30
C VAL A 11 17.44 18.59 -4.65
N ARG A 12 17.94 19.53 -5.48
CA ARG A 12 19.36 19.60 -5.83
C ARG A 12 20.25 19.85 -4.61
N MET A 13 19.85 20.76 -3.71
CA MET A 13 20.57 20.99 -2.45
C MET A 13 20.62 19.75 -1.54
N ILE A 14 19.54 18.95 -1.51
CA ILE A 14 19.50 17.72 -0.71
C ILE A 14 20.43 16.68 -1.32
N VAL A 15 20.37 16.47 -2.64
CA VAL A 15 21.22 15.53 -3.38
C VAL A 15 22.71 15.89 -3.24
N ASP A 16 23.06 17.17 -3.41
CA ASP A 16 24.45 17.64 -3.27
C ASP A 16 24.96 17.48 -1.83
N LYS A 17 24.11 17.67 -0.81
CA LYS A 17 24.49 17.43 0.60
C LYS A 17 24.71 15.94 0.88
N THR A 18 23.95 15.05 0.26
CA THR A 18 24.16 13.60 0.41
C THR A 18 25.39 13.11 -0.31
N LEU A 19 25.69 13.63 -1.51
CA LEU A 19 26.88 13.26 -2.28
C LEU A 19 28.17 13.71 -1.59
N ARG A 20 28.23 14.96 -1.10
CA ARG A 20 29.41 15.44 -0.35
C ARG A 20 29.65 14.68 0.95
N ARG A 21 28.59 14.15 1.58
CA ARG A 21 28.73 13.34 2.79
C ARG A 21 29.26 11.93 2.49
N ALA A 22 29.02 11.42 1.29
CA ALA A 22 29.58 10.15 0.82
C ALA A 22 31.08 10.30 0.49
N GLU A 23 31.49 11.40 -0.12
CA GLU A 23 32.90 11.66 -0.47
C GLU A 23 33.80 11.84 0.76
N THR A 24 33.28 12.40 1.87
CA THR A 24 34.04 12.51 3.13
C THR A 24 34.16 11.19 3.91
N LEU A 25 33.56 10.09 3.44
CA LEU A 25 33.56 8.80 4.13
C LEU A 25 34.64 7.83 3.64
N GLU A 26 35.38 8.17 2.56
CA GLU A 26 36.45 7.30 2.03
C GLU A 26 37.77 7.38 2.82
N ASP A 27 37.96 8.40 3.66
CA ASP A 27 39.19 8.58 4.46
C ASP A 27 39.04 8.20 5.95
N ASN A 28 38.01 7.43 6.32
CA ASN A 28 37.97 6.81 7.64
C ASN A 28 38.48 5.36 7.51
N PRO A 29 39.81 5.11 7.64
CA PRO A 29 40.32 3.76 7.65
C PRO A 29 39.54 3.02 8.72
N LEU A 30 38.85 1.95 8.34
CA LEU A 30 38.07 1.09 9.21
C LEU A 30 38.92 0.74 10.43
N ALA A 31 38.79 1.55 11.48
CA ALA A 31 39.46 1.30 12.74
C ALA A 31 38.99 -0.10 13.13
N PRO A 32 39.92 -1.06 13.35
CA PRO A 32 39.54 -2.42 13.67
C PRO A 32 38.56 -2.35 14.83
N LEU A 33 37.33 -2.80 14.56
CA LEU A 33 36.26 -2.87 15.55
C LEU A 33 36.88 -3.62 16.72
N LYS A 34 37.12 -2.91 17.83
CA LYS A 34 37.68 -3.52 19.03
C LYS A 34 36.77 -4.71 19.36
N PRO A 35 37.30 -5.94 19.39
CA PRO A 35 36.52 -7.05 19.90
C PRO A 35 36.22 -6.76 21.38
N GLU A 36 35.12 -7.35 21.86
CA GLU A 36 34.81 -7.55 23.27
C GLU A 36 34.31 -6.35 24.08
N ARG A 37 32.99 -6.35 24.30
CA ARG A 37 32.44 -6.86 25.56
C ARG A 37 31.21 -7.72 25.27
N ASP A 38 31.28 -9.01 25.56
CA ASP A 38 30.14 -9.94 25.49
C ASP A 38 29.13 -9.78 26.64
N ASP A 39 29.28 -8.73 27.46
CA ASP A 39 28.36 -8.39 28.55
C ASP A 39 27.12 -7.62 28.08
N TYR A 40 26.64 -7.85 26.85
CA TYR A 40 25.29 -7.44 26.51
C TYR A 40 24.33 -8.31 27.30
N THR A 41 23.75 -7.75 28.37
CA THR A 41 22.62 -8.34 29.09
C THR A 41 21.44 -8.45 28.13
N ILE A 42 21.39 -9.56 27.39
CA ILE A 42 20.30 -9.84 26.48
C ILE A 42 19.04 -9.98 27.34
N CYS A 43 18.14 -9.01 27.25
CA CYS A 43 16.75 -9.15 27.68
C CYS A 43 16.07 -10.23 26.81
N SER A 44 16.42 -11.51 26.98
CA SER A 44 15.95 -12.62 26.14
C SER A 44 14.77 -13.35 26.78
N SER A 45 13.58 -13.15 26.22
CA SER A 45 12.69 -14.27 25.98
C SER A 45 13.00 -14.77 24.58
N SER A 46 13.66 -15.92 24.46
CA SER A 46 14.25 -16.39 23.20
C SER A 46 13.17 -16.91 22.24
N LYS A 47 12.54 -16.02 21.48
CA LYS A 47 11.76 -16.40 20.30
C LYS A 47 12.71 -16.93 19.23
N ARG A 48 12.71 -18.25 19.03
CA ARG A 48 13.50 -18.91 17.98
C ARG A 48 12.77 -18.73 16.63
N VAL A 49 13.37 -17.95 15.72
CA VAL A 49 12.95 -17.93 14.32
C VAL A 49 13.48 -19.21 13.66
N ARG A 50 12.59 -19.99 13.05
CA ARG A 50 12.95 -21.12 12.20
C ARG A 50 12.54 -20.78 10.77
N PHE A 51 13.44 -20.96 9.82
CA PHE A 51 13.11 -20.89 8.41
C PHE A 51 12.51 -22.22 7.97
N CYS A 52 11.66 -22.20 6.94
CA CYS A 52 11.21 -23.43 6.31
C CYS A 52 12.40 -24.11 5.64
N ASN A 53 12.61 -25.40 5.89
CA ASN A 53 13.69 -26.18 5.27
C ASN A 53 13.34 -26.62 3.83
N GLU A 54 12.09 -26.46 3.41
CA GLU A 54 11.64 -26.79 2.06
C GLU A 54 11.83 -25.58 1.14
N LEU A 55 12.73 -25.72 0.18
CA LEU A 55 12.97 -24.73 -0.87
C LEU A 55 11.97 -24.97 -2.01
N SER A 56 10.95 -24.11 -2.12
CA SER A 56 10.09 -24.07 -3.30
C SER A 56 10.62 -23.03 -4.28
N ILE A 57 11.07 -23.48 -5.46
CA ILE A 57 11.51 -22.61 -6.55
C ILE A 57 10.40 -22.61 -7.60
N SER A 58 9.71 -21.48 -7.74
CA SER A 58 8.82 -21.25 -8.88
C SER A 58 9.60 -20.49 -9.95
N PRO A 59 9.82 -21.07 -11.15
CA PRO A 59 10.48 -20.35 -12.23
C PRO A 59 9.64 -19.13 -12.62
N VAL A 60 10.29 -17.98 -12.75
CA VAL A 60 9.66 -16.75 -13.24
C VAL A 60 9.84 -16.71 -14.75
N LEU A 61 8.73 -16.69 -15.50
CA LEU A 61 8.77 -16.58 -16.96
C LEU A 61 9.47 -15.29 -17.38
N SER A 62 10.39 -15.40 -18.33
CA SER A 62 11.04 -14.24 -18.95
C SER A 62 10.06 -13.54 -19.88
N LEU A 63 10.22 -12.24 -20.08
CA LEU A 63 9.42 -11.48 -21.06
C LEU A 63 9.56 -12.04 -22.49
N SER A 64 10.68 -12.71 -22.80
CA SER A 64 10.91 -13.41 -24.07
C SER A 64 9.98 -14.59 -24.31
N ASP A 65 9.44 -15.17 -23.23
CA ASP A 65 8.67 -16.42 -23.28
C ASP A 65 7.20 -16.15 -23.63
N PHE A 66 6.79 -14.87 -23.64
CA PHE A 66 5.44 -14.43 -23.99
C PHE A 66 5.31 -14.09 -25.47
N SER A 67 4.24 -14.56 -26.10
CA SER A 67 3.86 -14.10 -27.45
C SER A 67 3.62 -12.59 -27.48
N ARG A 68 3.62 -11.99 -28.66
CA ARG A 68 3.36 -10.54 -28.79
C ARG A 68 1.94 -10.22 -28.32
N GLU A 69 0.98 -11.05 -28.67
CA GLU A 69 -0.43 -10.91 -28.33
C GLU A 69 -0.63 -10.99 -26.81
N GLU A 70 0.06 -11.93 -26.14
CA GLU A 70 0.07 -11.99 -24.68
C GLU A 70 0.70 -10.74 -24.07
N ARG A 71 1.86 -10.30 -24.56
CA ARG A 71 2.51 -9.08 -24.06
C ARG A 71 1.61 -7.86 -24.19
N GLU A 72 0.93 -7.69 -25.31
CA GLU A 72 -0.03 -6.59 -25.52
C GLU A 72 -1.27 -6.71 -24.63
N SER A 73 -1.69 -7.93 -24.27
CA SER A 73 -2.83 -8.16 -23.38
C SER A 73 -2.51 -7.94 -21.90
N TYR A 74 -1.29 -8.24 -21.48
CA TYR A 74 -0.87 -8.21 -20.07
C TYR A 74 -0.15 -6.92 -19.69
N TRP A 75 0.57 -6.27 -20.63
CA TRP A 75 1.32 -5.05 -20.37
C TRP A 75 0.57 -3.83 -20.91
N PHE A 76 0.45 -2.81 -20.07
CA PHE A 76 -0.06 -1.52 -20.50
C PHE A 76 0.91 -0.85 -21.47
N SER A 77 0.40 -0.45 -22.63
CA SER A 77 1.12 0.44 -23.54
C SER A 77 1.44 1.77 -22.85
N ALA A 78 2.46 2.48 -23.35
CA ALA A 78 2.81 3.81 -22.84
C ALA A 78 1.61 4.78 -22.83
N ARG A 79 0.73 4.68 -23.83
CA ARG A 79 -0.51 5.48 -23.92
C ARG A 79 -1.50 5.11 -22.82
N GLN A 80 -1.74 3.82 -22.57
CA GLN A 80 -2.62 3.37 -21.48
C GLN A 80 -2.09 3.81 -20.12
N TYR A 81 -0.77 3.70 -19.91
CA TYR A 81 -0.13 4.16 -18.70
C TYR A 81 -0.35 5.67 -18.47
N GLU A 82 -0.19 6.49 -19.51
CA GLU A 82 -0.44 7.93 -19.41
C GLU A 82 -1.91 8.24 -19.07
N ILE A 83 -2.86 7.49 -19.65
CA ILE A 83 -4.28 7.61 -19.30
C ILE A 83 -4.51 7.28 -17.81
N MET A 84 -3.94 6.18 -17.31
CA MET A 84 -4.04 5.78 -15.90
C MET A 84 -3.42 6.84 -14.97
N ARG A 85 -2.27 7.40 -15.37
CA ARG A 85 -1.61 8.49 -14.64
C ARG A 85 -2.49 9.72 -14.56
N LEU A 86 -3.06 10.18 -15.69
CA LEU A 86 -3.95 11.34 -15.72
C LEU A 86 -5.21 11.11 -14.87
N ALA A 87 -5.81 9.92 -14.94
CA ALA A 87 -6.95 9.55 -14.10
C ALA A 87 -6.58 9.60 -12.60
N THR A 88 -5.38 9.12 -12.25
CA THR A 88 -4.85 9.19 -10.87
C THR A 88 -4.67 10.63 -10.42
N GLU A 89 -4.11 11.50 -11.26
CA GLU A 89 -3.94 12.92 -10.94
C GLU A 89 -5.28 13.64 -10.72
N ILE A 90 -6.28 13.36 -11.57
CA ILE A 90 -7.64 13.90 -11.42
C ILE A 90 -8.22 13.46 -10.07
N THR A 91 -8.08 12.18 -9.73
CA THR A 91 -8.54 11.62 -8.44
C THR A 91 -7.89 12.34 -7.27
N ILE A 92 -6.56 12.50 -7.28
CA ILE A 92 -5.82 13.18 -6.21
C ILE A 92 -6.28 14.64 -6.06
N ARG A 93 -6.47 15.36 -7.17
CA ARG A 93 -6.96 16.76 -7.14
C ARG A 93 -8.36 16.83 -6.56
N ALA A 94 -9.23 15.90 -6.93
CA ALA A 94 -10.59 15.85 -6.45
C ALA A 94 -10.68 15.53 -4.95
N MET A 95 -9.87 14.57 -4.46
CA MET A 95 -9.73 14.28 -3.03
C MET A 95 -9.29 15.51 -2.21
N GLY A 96 -8.48 16.40 -2.80
CA GLY A 96 -8.02 17.62 -2.14
C GLY A 96 -9.07 18.74 -2.04
N SER A 97 -10.19 18.65 -2.76
CA SER A 97 -11.15 19.74 -2.95
C SER A 97 -12.22 19.89 -1.86
N SER A 98 -12.03 19.26 -0.69
CA SER A 98 -12.88 19.30 0.54
C SER A 98 -14.36 18.92 0.41
N ARG A 99 -14.89 18.69 -0.80
CA ARG A 99 -16.19 18.04 -0.97
C ARG A 99 -16.12 16.60 -0.45
N THR A 100 -17.20 16.14 0.16
CA THR A 100 -17.38 14.76 0.64
C THR A 100 -17.21 13.81 -0.55
N TRP A 101 -15.99 13.32 -0.70
CA TRP A 101 -15.63 12.36 -1.73
C TRP A 101 -16.23 11.01 -1.36
N LYS A 102 -17.08 10.46 -2.22
CA LYS A 102 -17.52 9.08 -2.14
C LYS A 102 -16.85 8.33 -3.28
N ASP A 103 -16.15 7.25 -2.95
CA ASP A 103 -15.61 6.35 -3.96
C ASP A 103 -16.78 5.86 -4.85
N ASN A 104 -16.55 5.88 -6.15
CA ASN A 104 -17.50 5.45 -7.16
C ASN A 104 -16.76 4.62 -8.21
N ASP A 105 -17.50 3.99 -9.12
CA ASP A 105 -16.95 3.04 -10.10
C ASP A 105 -15.85 3.65 -11.02
N GLY A 106 -15.72 4.98 -11.08
CA GLY A 106 -14.72 5.68 -11.89
C GLY A 106 -13.51 6.20 -11.12
N PHE A 107 -13.57 6.27 -9.79
CA PHE A 107 -12.47 6.82 -8.99
C PHE A 107 -12.32 6.10 -7.65
N CYS A 108 -11.09 5.66 -7.40
CA CYS A 108 -10.71 4.95 -6.19
C CYS A 108 -9.72 5.79 -5.37
N SER A 109 -10.10 6.14 -4.14
CA SER A 109 -9.22 6.86 -3.21
C SER A 109 -8.14 5.96 -2.58
N ARG A 110 -8.36 4.64 -2.58
CA ARG A 110 -7.44 3.66 -1.97
C ARG A 110 -6.10 3.62 -2.69
N GLY A 111 -5.01 3.61 -1.92
CA GLY A 111 -3.64 3.67 -2.41
C GLY A 111 -3.18 5.08 -2.81
N LEU A 112 -4.08 6.06 -2.86
CA LEU A 112 -3.79 7.46 -3.17
C LEU A 112 -3.81 8.36 -1.94
N GLU A 113 -4.13 7.82 -0.76
CA GLU A 113 -4.26 8.61 0.47
C GLU A 113 -2.98 9.37 0.76
N GLY A 114 -1.83 8.70 0.67
CA GLY A 114 -0.50 9.29 0.88
C GLY A 114 -0.04 10.27 -0.20
N ARG A 115 -0.77 10.39 -1.32
CA ARG A 115 -0.47 11.34 -2.40
C ARG A 115 -1.10 12.72 -2.17
N THR A 116 -2.06 12.83 -1.25
CA THR A 116 -2.59 14.13 -0.85
C THR A 116 -1.57 14.89 0.01
N LYS A 117 -1.48 16.22 -0.15
CA LYS A 117 -0.49 17.05 0.57
C LYS A 117 -0.59 16.87 2.10
N GLN A 118 -1.81 16.85 2.63
CA GLN A 118 -2.05 16.72 4.07
C GLN A 118 -1.61 15.35 4.60
N ARG A 119 -2.00 14.26 3.95
CA ARG A 119 -1.61 12.91 4.38
C ARG A 119 -0.11 12.66 4.19
N TYR A 120 0.50 13.19 3.13
CA TYR A 120 1.94 13.14 2.94
C TYR A 120 2.67 13.85 4.09
N GLN A 121 2.23 15.05 4.47
CA GLN A 121 2.78 15.78 5.63
C GLN A 121 2.64 14.97 6.92
N GLN A 122 1.46 14.38 7.16
CA GLN A 122 1.24 13.53 8.33
C GLN A 122 2.17 12.31 8.34
N LEU A 123 2.35 11.64 7.19
CA LEU A 123 3.24 10.49 7.05
C LEU A 123 4.69 10.88 7.34
N MET A 124 5.15 12.02 6.81
CA MET A 124 6.48 12.56 7.11
C MET A 124 6.64 12.86 8.60
N LEU A 125 5.65 13.50 9.23
CA LEU A 125 5.69 13.81 10.66
C LEU A 125 5.73 12.53 11.52
N ASN A 126 4.92 11.52 11.20
CA ASN A 126 4.92 10.24 11.89
C ASN A 126 6.28 9.56 11.76
N ARG A 127 6.89 9.57 10.57
CA ARG A 127 8.23 9.02 10.32
C ARG A 127 9.30 9.75 11.13
N ILE A 128 9.27 11.09 11.15
CA ILE A 128 10.21 11.90 11.93
C ILE A 128 10.09 11.56 13.42
N ARG A 129 8.87 11.52 13.96
CA ARG A 129 8.62 11.19 15.38
C ARG A 129 9.11 9.78 15.72
N ALA A 130 8.85 8.81 14.86
CA ALA A 130 9.32 7.45 15.05
C ALA A 130 10.85 7.36 15.11
N ASN A 131 11.53 8.00 14.16
CA ASN A 131 12.99 8.06 14.14
C ASN A 131 13.55 8.80 15.36
N GLN A 132 12.96 9.94 15.74
CA GLN A 132 13.38 10.69 16.92
C GLN A 132 13.24 9.87 18.20
N SER A 133 12.15 9.11 18.36
CA SER A 133 11.94 8.21 19.50
C SER A 133 13.06 7.17 19.60
N VAL A 134 13.35 6.48 18.50
CA VAL A 134 14.42 5.47 18.43
C VAL A 134 15.79 6.08 18.75
N MET A 135 16.13 7.22 18.13
CA MET A 135 17.43 7.86 18.29
C MET A 135 17.65 8.36 19.73
N LYS A 136 16.61 8.92 20.37
CA LYS A 136 16.67 9.33 21.79
C LYS A 136 16.91 8.14 22.70
N THR A 137 16.20 7.03 22.48
CA THR A 137 16.38 5.80 23.27
C THR A 137 17.78 5.21 23.09
N GLN A 138 18.28 5.17 21.86
CA GLN A 138 19.65 4.72 21.56
C GLN A 138 20.71 5.64 22.16
N GLN A 139 20.49 6.96 22.12
CA GLN A 139 21.41 7.92 22.74
C GLN A 139 21.48 7.71 24.25
N ARG A 140 20.32 7.60 24.93
CA ARG A 140 20.25 7.32 26.37
C ARG A 140 20.97 6.02 26.72
N GLN A 141 20.75 4.96 25.94
CA GLN A 141 21.43 3.67 26.11
C GLN A 141 22.96 3.80 26.00
N ARG A 142 23.47 4.56 25.02
CA ARG A 142 24.91 4.84 24.89
C ARG A 142 25.46 5.61 26.09
N GLU A 143 24.74 6.61 26.57
CA GLU A 143 25.13 7.40 27.75
C GLU A 143 25.19 6.55 29.03
N GLN A 144 24.37 5.49 29.09
CA GLN A 144 24.29 4.56 30.22
C GLN A 144 25.20 3.31 30.06
N GLY A 145 25.83 3.12 28.90
CA GLY A 145 26.58 1.90 28.59
C GLY A 145 25.70 0.65 28.44
N GLU A 146 24.41 0.82 28.17
CA GLU A 146 23.44 -0.26 28.00
C GLU A 146 23.14 -0.53 26.52
N VAL A 147 22.75 -1.76 26.17
CA VAL A 147 22.25 -2.10 24.83
C VAL A 147 21.02 -2.99 24.98
N CYS A 148 19.83 -2.41 24.77
CA CYS A 148 18.56 -3.10 25.02
C CYS A 148 17.59 -2.92 23.84
N ALA A 149 17.51 -3.94 22.98
CA ALA A 149 16.66 -3.91 21.79
C ALA A 149 15.17 -3.81 22.12
N THR A 150 14.72 -4.43 23.21
CA THR A 150 13.32 -4.38 23.64
C THR A 150 12.91 -2.96 24.02
N ALA A 151 13.77 -2.20 24.69
CA ALA A 151 13.49 -0.79 25.02
C ALA A 151 13.34 0.09 23.76
N ILE A 152 14.18 -0.12 22.73
CA ILE A 152 14.03 0.57 21.44
C ILE A 152 12.72 0.19 20.76
N ALA A 153 12.39 -1.11 20.75
CA ALA A 153 11.14 -1.61 20.17
C ALA A 153 9.90 -1.03 20.89
N THR A 154 9.93 -0.96 22.23
CA THR A 154 8.87 -0.34 23.04
C THR A 154 8.72 1.14 22.69
N ALA A 155 9.82 1.90 22.65
CA ALA A 155 9.80 3.32 22.30
C ALA A 155 9.25 3.60 20.89
N TYR A 156 9.55 2.72 19.92
CA TYR A 156 8.96 2.77 18.57
C TYR A 156 7.48 2.38 18.59
N GLY A 157 7.12 1.34 19.35
CA GLY A 157 5.75 0.84 19.48
C GLY A 157 4.80 1.90 20.04
N GLU A 158 5.24 2.67 21.03
CA GLU A 158 4.46 3.76 21.62
C GLU A 158 4.08 4.83 20.59
N VAL A 159 5.03 5.28 19.77
CA VAL A 159 4.79 6.33 18.76
C VAL A 159 4.10 5.83 17.50
N SER A 160 4.23 4.54 17.16
CA SER A 160 3.58 3.93 15.99
C SER A 160 2.18 3.38 16.27
N ARG A 161 1.78 3.24 17.54
CA ARG A 161 0.46 2.71 17.95
C ARG A 161 -0.71 3.35 17.23
N ALA A 162 -0.77 4.68 17.21
CA ALA A 162 -1.86 5.40 16.54
C ALA A 162 -1.94 5.10 15.03
N CYS A 163 -0.79 4.84 14.37
CA CYS A 163 -0.78 4.44 12.96
C CYS A 163 -1.31 3.01 12.80
N ALA A 164 -0.97 2.11 13.72
CA ALA A 164 -1.45 0.73 13.72
C ALA A 164 -2.97 0.66 13.97
N GLU A 165 -3.48 1.44 14.93
CA GLU A 165 -4.92 1.56 15.21
C GLU A 165 -5.67 2.11 13.99
N ALA A 166 -5.19 3.20 13.38
CA ALA A 166 -5.80 3.76 12.19
C ALA A 166 -5.81 2.76 11.01
N ALA A 167 -4.73 1.98 10.83
CA ALA A 167 -4.68 0.94 9.79
C ALA A 167 -5.68 -0.19 10.08
N HIS A 168 -5.83 -0.59 11.34
CA HIS A 168 -6.80 -1.60 11.75
C HIS A 168 -8.25 -1.14 11.50
N GLU A 169 -8.59 0.10 11.87
CA GLU A 169 -9.90 0.69 11.59
C GLU A 169 -10.23 0.73 10.10
N VAL A 170 -9.23 1.11 9.28
CA VAL A 170 -9.36 1.09 7.82
C VAL A 170 -9.66 -0.32 7.31
N GLY A 171 -8.91 -1.32 7.79
CA GLY A 171 -9.13 -2.72 7.40
C GLY A 171 -10.52 -3.24 7.80
N LEU A 172 -11.04 -2.83 8.97
CA LEU A 172 -12.40 -3.15 9.38
C LEU A 172 -13.45 -2.50 8.48
N SER A 173 -13.22 -1.26 8.03
CA SER A 173 -14.08 -0.59 7.07
C SER A 173 -14.10 -1.35 5.74
N ASP A 174 -12.92 -1.65 5.19
CA ASP A 174 -12.79 -2.36 3.92
C ASP A 174 -13.46 -3.73 3.97
N SER A 175 -13.33 -4.45 5.10
CA SER A 175 -14.03 -5.72 5.30
C SER A 175 -15.55 -5.58 5.24
N ARG A 176 -16.12 -4.49 5.78
CA ARG A 176 -17.57 -4.24 5.73
C ARG A 176 -18.03 -3.89 4.32
N ASP A 177 -17.25 -3.08 3.62
CA ASP A 177 -17.55 -2.65 2.25
C ASP A 177 -17.56 -3.86 1.29
N ILE A 178 -16.59 -4.76 1.43
CA ILE A 178 -16.53 -6.03 0.67
C ILE A 178 -17.73 -6.93 1.01
N GLN A 179 -18.09 -7.07 2.28
CA GLN A 179 -19.27 -7.86 2.67
C GLN A 179 -20.57 -7.28 2.10
N ALA A 180 -20.70 -5.95 2.06
CA ALA A 180 -21.85 -5.27 1.47
C ALA A 180 -21.91 -5.51 -0.05
N TYR A 181 -20.77 -5.46 -0.73
CA TYR A 181 -20.64 -5.75 -2.15
C TYR A 181 -21.14 -7.16 -2.51
N TYR A 182 -20.68 -8.20 -1.79
CA TYR A 182 -21.11 -9.58 -2.06
C TYR A 182 -22.63 -9.77 -1.86
N LYS A 183 -23.21 -9.17 -0.81
CA LYS A 183 -24.66 -9.19 -0.58
C LYS A 183 -25.43 -8.52 -1.72
N GLN A 184 -24.88 -7.46 -2.30
CA GLN A 184 -25.48 -6.78 -3.44
C GLN A 184 -25.41 -7.65 -4.71
N GLU A 185 -24.28 -8.32 -4.93
CA GLU A 185 -24.07 -9.23 -6.06
C GLU A 185 -25.04 -10.43 -6.02
N GLU A 186 -25.24 -11.02 -4.84
CA GLU A 186 -26.22 -12.10 -4.62
C GLU A 186 -27.64 -11.67 -4.99
N LYS A 187 -28.08 -10.48 -4.53
CA LYS A 187 -29.39 -9.92 -4.89
C LYS A 187 -29.55 -9.69 -6.38
N ILE A 188 -28.47 -9.29 -7.07
CA ILE A 188 -28.48 -9.12 -8.52
C ILE A 188 -28.67 -10.48 -9.20
N LYS A 189 -27.92 -11.51 -8.77
CA LYS A 189 -28.05 -12.88 -9.28
C LYS A 189 -29.45 -13.44 -9.09
N GLU A 190 -30.03 -13.28 -7.89
CA GLU A 190 -31.42 -13.68 -7.60
C GLU A 190 -32.42 -13.01 -8.55
N ARG A 191 -32.30 -11.70 -8.77
CA ARG A 191 -33.17 -10.96 -9.71
C ARG A 191 -33.04 -11.47 -11.14
N HIS A 192 -31.84 -11.83 -11.58
CA HIS A 192 -31.61 -12.42 -12.91
C HIS A 192 -32.24 -13.83 -13.02
N GLN A 193 -32.12 -14.65 -11.99
CA GLN A 193 -32.74 -15.98 -11.94
C GLN A 193 -34.28 -15.90 -11.93
N ASP A 194 -34.83 -14.92 -11.22
CA ASP A 194 -36.27 -14.68 -11.18
C ASP A 194 -36.82 -14.24 -12.54
N ARG A 195 -36.07 -13.38 -13.26
CA ARG A 195 -36.42 -12.93 -14.61
C ARG A 195 -36.39 -14.07 -15.63
N THR A 196 -35.39 -14.94 -15.58
CA THR A 196 -35.30 -16.11 -16.48
C THR A 196 -36.41 -17.12 -16.21
N SER A 197 -36.72 -17.39 -14.94
CA SER A 197 -37.77 -18.34 -14.53
C SER A 197 -39.19 -17.86 -14.87
N LYS A 198 -39.49 -16.56 -14.69
CA LYS A 198 -40.81 -15.96 -14.98
C LYS A 198 -40.96 -15.60 -16.46
N GLY A 199 -39.88 -15.22 -17.15
CA GLY A 199 -39.86 -14.88 -18.57
C GLY A 199 -40.14 -16.08 -19.47
N GLY A 200 -39.52 -17.23 -19.19
CA GLY A 200 -39.77 -18.47 -19.94
C GLY A 200 -41.23 -18.94 -19.86
N ARG A 201 -41.88 -18.79 -18.70
CA ARG A 201 -43.29 -19.16 -18.51
C ARG A 201 -44.27 -18.22 -19.22
N ARG A 202 -43.97 -16.92 -19.35
CA ARG A 202 -44.85 -15.97 -20.09
C ARG A 202 -44.78 -16.15 -21.61
N VAL A 203 -43.60 -16.44 -22.15
CA VAL A 203 -43.42 -16.69 -23.59
C VAL A 203 -44.14 -17.99 -23.99
N LEU A 204 -43.95 -19.07 -23.23
CA LEU A 204 -44.63 -20.34 -23.49
C LEU A 204 -46.16 -20.22 -23.39
N ARG A 205 -46.70 -19.51 -22.39
CA ARG A 205 -48.17 -19.30 -22.30
C ARG A 205 -48.74 -18.55 -23.50
N ARG A 206 -48.04 -17.54 -24.06
CA ARG A 206 -48.52 -16.84 -25.26
C ARG A 206 -48.55 -17.75 -26.48
N ILE A 207 -47.49 -18.54 -26.71
CA ILE A 207 -47.41 -19.50 -27.82
C ILE A 207 -48.55 -20.54 -27.73
N PHE A 208 -48.75 -21.15 -26.55
CA PHE A 208 -49.79 -22.16 -26.38
C PHE A 208 -51.22 -21.60 -26.36
N SER A 209 -51.42 -20.33 -25.97
CA SER A 209 -52.74 -19.68 -26.02
C SER A 209 -53.19 -19.27 -27.43
N GLY A 210 -52.25 -19.04 -28.36
CA GLY A 210 -52.56 -18.75 -29.77
C GLY A 210 -53.05 -19.97 -30.57
N ILE A 211 -52.56 -21.16 -30.22
CA ILE A 211 -52.88 -22.41 -30.96
C ILE A 211 -54.32 -22.89 -30.68
N LYS A 212 -54.92 -22.56 -29.53
CA LYS A 212 -56.26 -23.04 -29.15
C LYS A 212 -57.43 -22.23 -29.73
N LYS A 213 -57.20 -21.11 -30.43
CA LYS A 213 -58.27 -20.29 -31.03
C LYS A 213 -58.46 -20.49 -32.53
N SER A 214 -57.77 -21.46 -33.13
CA SER A 214 -57.87 -21.75 -34.57
C SER A 214 -58.41 -23.14 -34.87
N ARG A 215 -59.46 -23.54 -34.14
CA ARG A 215 -60.29 -24.70 -34.45
C ARG A 215 -61.75 -24.33 -34.30
#